data_AF-A0A087TX61-F1
#
_entry.id   AF-A0A087TX61-F1
#
_cell.length_a   1.000
_cell.length_b   1.000
_cell.length_c   1.000
_cell.angle_alpha   90.00
_cell.angle_beta   90.00
_cell.angle_gamma   90.00
#
_symmetry.space_group_name_H-M   'P 1'
#
loop_
_entity.id
_entity.type
_entity.pdbx_description
1 polymer ?
#
loop_
_entity_poly.entity_id
_entity_poly.type
_entity_poly.pdbx_seq_one_letter_code
_entity_poly.pdbx_strand_id
1 'polypeptide(L)'
;MKHRQCKNVSHVDALSPSPVDQPEETLDSITENNLEVYLMLTIGEQILMIQHSDPELRNVIDILKEKINDSDRMNAEKYVTENYILKNNRLFRKLKDRE
;
A
#
# COMPACT_ATOMS: atom_id res chain seq x y z
N MET A 1 0.78 -79.00 -21.97
CA MET A 1 0.26 -77.66 -21.64
C MET A 1 -0.84 -77.78 -20.60
N LYS A 2 -0.72 -77.09 -19.46
CA LYS A 2 -1.83 -76.85 -18.52
C LYS A 2 -1.80 -75.38 -18.15
N HIS A 3 -2.73 -74.63 -18.71
CA HIS A 3 -2.96 -73.21 -18.44
C HIS A 3 -3.43 -73.07 -16.98
N ARG A 4 -2.74 -72.29 -16.15
CA ARG A 4 -3.28 -71.87 -14.84
C ARG A 4 -4.15 -70.64 -15.09
N GLN A 5 -5.40 -70.69 -14.65
CA GLN A 5 -6.30 -69.53 -14.67
C GLN A 5 -5.88 -68.54 -13.57
N CYS A 6 -5.71 -67.27 -13.94
CA CYS A 6 -5.43 -66.18 -13.02
C CYS A 6 -6.60 -66.00 -12.05
N LYS A 7 -6.30 -66.11 -10.77
CA LYS A 7 -7.25 -66.01 -9.66
C LYS A 7 -7.33 -64.54 -9.24
N ASN A 8 -8.51 -63.95 -9.43
CA ASN A 8 -9.11 -62.83 -8.69
C ASN A 8 -8.21 -61.61 -8.41
N VAL A 9 -8.21 -60.63 -9.32
CA VAL A 9 -7.85 -59.24 -9.02
C VAL A 9 -9.09 -58.48 -8.56
N SER A 10 -9.54 -58.77 -7.34
CA SER A 10 -10.61 -58.00 -6.69
C SER A 10 -10.00 -57.02 -5.68
N HIS A 11 -10.09 -55.73 -6.00
CA HIS A 11 -10.02 -54.60 -5.07
C HIS A 11 -8.66 -54.03 -4.63
N VAL A 12 -7.73 -53.77 -5.55
CA VAL A 12 -6.64 -52.82 -5.26
C VAL A 12 -6.27 -52.01 -6.50
N ASP A 13 -7.21 -51.23 -7.06
CA ASP A 13 -6.81 -50.27 -8.11
C ASP A 13 -7.75 -49.08 -8.31
N ALA A 14 -8.25 -48.47 -7.22
CA ALA A 14 -9.11 -47.29 -7.35
C ALA A 14 -8.59 -46.04 -6.64
N LEU A 15 -7.48 -46.10 -5.89
CA LEU A 15 -6.95 -44.97 -5.13
C LEU A 15 -5.41 -44.97 -5.09
N SER A 16 -4.77 -45.14 -6.23
CA SER A 16 -3.36 -44.77 -6.39
C SER A 16 -3.32 -43.36 -7.00
N PRO A 17 -3.21 -42.27 -6.21
CA PRO A 17 -2.83 -40.99 -6.78
C PRO A 17 -1.40 -41.15 -7.29
N SER A 18 -1.24 -41.27 -8.62
CA SER A 18 0.06 -41.07 -9.24
C SER A 18 0.56 -39.70 -8.80
N PRO A 19 1.79 -39.57 -8.25
CA PRO A 19 2.33 -38.24 -8.02
C PRO A 19 2.41 -37.55 -9.39
N VAL A 20 1.72 -36.43 -9.51
CA VAL A 20 1.85 -35.58 -10.70
C VAL A 20 3.22 -34.93 -10.57
N ASP A 21 4.12 -35.19 -11.53
CA ASP A 21 5.51 -34.70 -11.52
C ASP A 21 5.61 -33.16 -11.57
N GLN A 22 4.51 -32.47 -11.84
CA GLN A 22 4.39 -31.02 -11.73
C GLN A 22 3.14 -30.68 -10.92
N PRO A 23 3.26 -29.96 -9.79
CA PRO A 23 2.10 -29.36 -9.17
C PRO A 23 1.55 -28.33 -10.16
N GLU A 24 0.41 -28.62 -10.80
CA GLU A 24 -0.37 -27.54 -11.40
C GLU A 24 -0.82 -26.66 -10.24
N GLU A 25 -0.17 -25.49 -10.14
CA GLU A 25 -0.61 -24.41 -9.25
C GLU A 25 -2.10 -24.19 -9.55
N THR A 26 -2.95 -24.65 -8.64
CA THR A 26 -4.39 -24.41 -8.74
C THR A 26 -4.55 -22.89 -8.77
N LEU A 27 -5.45 -22.35 -9.59
CA LEU A 27 -5.69 -20.90 -9.64
C LEU A 27 -5.91 -20.32 -8.24
N ASP A 28 -6.49 -21.13 -7.34
CA ASP A 28 -6.65 -20.86 -5.91
C ASP A 28 -5.33 -20.60 -5.16
N SER A 29 -4.23 -21.29 -5.50
CA SER A 29 -2.90 -21.01 -4.90
C SER A 29 -2.30 -19.69 -5.35
N ILE A 30 -2.66 -19.21 -6.55
CA ILE A 30 -2.19 -17.93 -7.10
C ILE A 30 -2.97 -16.77 -6.48
N THR A 31 -4.27 -16.95 -6.22
CA THR A 31 -5.13 -15.97 -5.54
C THR A 31 -4.93 -15.96 -4.03
N GLU A 32 -4.64 -17.11 -3.39
CA GLU A 32 -4.34 -17.18 -1.95
C GLU A 32 -2.97 -16.58 -1.61
N ASN A 33 -1.97 -16.70 -2.50
CA ASN A 33 -0.63 -16.15 -2.26
C ASN A 33 -0.47 -14.66 -2.59
N ASN A 34 -1.33 -14.10 -3.45
CA ASN A 34 -1.29 -12.68 -3.84
C ASN A 34 -2.54 -11.95 -3.34
N LEU A 35 -2.65 -11.81 -2.03
CA LEU A 35 -3.71 -11.01 -1.41
C LEU A 35 -3.45 -9.52 -1.69
N GLU A 36 -3.93 -9.02 -2.83
CA GLU A 36 -3.89 -7.60 -3.15
C GLU A 36 -4.86 -6.83 -2.22
N VAL A 37 -4.31 -6.13 -1.24
CA VAL A 37 -5.09 -5.27 -0.33
C VAL A 37 -5.31 -3.91 -1.00
N TYR A 38 -6.52 -3.71 -1.52
CA TYR A 38 -6.95 -2.42 -2.05
C TYR A 38 -7.40 -1.49 -0.91
N LEU A 39 -6.67 -0.39 -0.69
CA LEU A 39 -7.04 0.64 0.27
C LEU A 39 -7.74 1.79 -0.45
N MET A 40 -9.01 2.05 -0.12
CA MET A 40 -9.69 3.26 -0.56
C MET A 40 -9.30 4.43 0.34
N LEU A 41 -8.60 5.40 -0.23
CA LEU A 41 -8.24 6.65 0.44
C LEU A 41 -9.24 7.75 0.08
N THR A 42 -9.69 8.49 1.08
CA THR A 42 -10.40 9.75 0.87
C THR A 42 -9.47 10.77 0.22
N ILE A 43 -10.03 11.77 -0.47
CA ILE A 43 -9.24 12.87 -1.07
C ILE A 43 -8.35 13.54 -0.02
N GLY A 44 -8.87 13.71 1.20
CA GLY A 44 -8.12 14.32 2.28
C GLY A 44 -6.90 13.53 2.74
N GLU A 45 -6.98 12.20 2.74
CA GLU A 45 -5.86 11.31 3.05
C GLU A 45 -4.85 11.26 1.91
N GLN A 46 -5.31 11.27 0.66
CA GLN A 46 -4.44 11.37 -0.51
C GLN A 46 -3.62 12.67 -0.48
N ILE A 47 -4.27 13.80 -0.17
CA ILE A 47 -3.58 15.10 -0.02
C ILE A 47 -2.51 15.02 1.08
N LEU A 48 -2.84 14.46 2.24
CA LEU A 48 -1.87 14.28 3.32
C LEU A 48 -0.69 13.42 2.88
N MET A 49 -0.96 12.27 2.24
CA MET A 49 0.07 11.38 1.75
C MET A 49 1.02 12.10 0.79
N ILE A 50 0.48 12.83 -0.20
CA ILE A 50 1.28 13.58 -1.17
C ILE A 50 2.10 14.66 -0.46
N GLN A 51 1.47 15.50 0.36
CA GLN A 51 2.14 16.62 1.04
C GLN A 51 3.23 16.17 2.01
N HIS A 52 3.06 15.03 2.67
CA HIS A 52 4.05 14.49 3.61
C HIS A 52 5.15 13.65 2.92
N SER A 53 4.86 13.09 1.74
CA SER A 53 5.86 12.37 0.94
C SER A 53 6.82 13.31 0.22
N ASP A 54 6.36 14.50 -0.14
CA ASP A 54 7.18 15.48 -0.84
C ASP A 54 8.13 16.20 0.14
N PRO A 55 9.45 16.20 -0.14
CA PRO A 55 10.43 16.75 0.79
C PRO A 55 10.34 18.28 0.94
N GLU A 56 9.97 19.01 -0.11
CA GLU A 56 9.87 20.47 -0.06
C GLU A 56 8.64 20.88 0.76
N LEU A 57 7.49 20.25 0.50
CA LEU A 57 6.26 20.48 1.27
C LEU A 57 6.40 20.04 2.72
N ARG A 58 7.12 18.94 2.97
CA ARG A 58 7.42 18.49 4.33
C ARG A 58 8.25 19.52 5.11
N ASN A 59 9.28 20.10 4.50
CA ASN A 59 10.06 21.17 5.14
C ASN A 59 9.17 22.37 5.50
N VAL A 60 8.27 22.76 4.60
CA VAL A 60 7.29 23.83 4.87
C VAL A 60 6.39 23.48 6.06
N ILE A 61 5.90 22.24 6.12
CA ILE A 61 5.09 21.75 7.24
C ILE A 61 5.89 21.79 8.55
N ASP A 62 7.15 21.40 8.52
CA ASP A 62 8.01 21.35 9.71
C ASP A 62 8.29 22.77 10.24
N ILE A 63 8.59 23.74 9.37
CA ILE A 63 8.72 25.16 9.71
C ILE A 63 7.44 25.70 10.39
N LEU A 64 6.27 25.33 9.86
CA LEU A 64 4.98 25.77 10.40
C LEU A 64 4.60 25.09 11.72
N LYS A 65 5.12 23.89 12.00
CA LYS A 65 4.93 23.18 13.27
C LYS A 65 5.86 23.70 14.36
N GLU A 66 7.04 24.19 13.98
CA GLU A 66 8.03 24.66 14.93
C GLU A 66 7.51 25.86 15.72
N LYS A 67 7.58 25.78 17.05
CA LYS A 67 7.13 26.84 17.96
C LYS A 67 8.28 27.80 18.24
N ILE A 68 8.75 28.49 17.21
CA ILE A 68 9.72 29.58 17.34
C ILE A 68 8.94 30.89 17.38
N ASN A 69 9.39 31.83 18.24
CA ASN A 69 8.85 33.18 18.25
C ASN A 69 9.10 33.84 16.89
N ASP A 70 8.12 34.54 16.34
CA ASP A 70 8.25 35.18 15.02
C ASP A 70 9.42 36.18 14.91
N SER A 71 9.93 36.69 16.04
CA SER A 71 11.12 37.56 16.10
C SER A 71 12.42 36.84 15.76
N ASP A 72 12.50 35.54 16.06
CA ASP A 72 13.73 34.75 16.00
C ASP A 72 13.81 33.93 14.70
N ARG A 73 12.75 33.97 13.89
CA ARG A 73 12.64 33.25 12.61
C ARG A 73 13.47 33.90 11.53
N MET A 74 14.08 33.07 10.68
CA MET A 74 14.79 33.54 9.51
C MET A 74 13.81 34.14 8.48
N ASN A 75 14.25 35.12 7.67
CA ASN A 75 13.40 35.78 6.66
C ASN A 75 12.65 34.79 5.74
N ALA A 76 13.28 33.67 5.37
CA ALA A 76 12.66 32.64 4.54
C ALA A 76 11.50 31.91 5.25
N GLU A 77 11.65 31.61 6.54
CA GLU A 77 10.61 30.97 7.37
C GLU A 77 9.44 31.92 7.63
N LYS A 78 9.75 33.21 7.74
CA LYS A 78 8.74 34.26 7.87
C LYS A 78 7.87 34.35 6.62
N TYR A 79 8.47 34.31 5.43
CA TYR A 79 7.74 34.22 4.17
C TYR A 79 6.81 33.00 4.13
N VAL A 80 7.29 31.83 4.57
CA VAL A 80 6.48 30.61 4.66
C VAL A 80 5.27 30.82 5.59
N THR A 81 5.49 31.36 6.78
CA THR A 81 4.45 31.60 7.79
C THR A 81 3.41 32.61 7.32
N GLU A 82 3.84 33.64 6.59
CA GLU A 82 2.95 34.67 6.03
C GLU A 82 2.06 34.12 4.91
N ASN A 83 2.58 33.25 4.05
CA ASN A 83 1.90 32.79 2.83
C ASN A 83 1.18 31.44 2.97
N TYR A 84 1.52 30.64 3.97
CA TYR A 84 0.95 29.31 4.17
C TYR A 84 0.31 29.16 5.54
N ILE A 85 -0.56 28.16 5.68
CA ILE A 85 -1.18 27.77 6.94
C ILE A 85 -1.37 26.26 6.99
N LEU A 86 -1.12 25.68 8.17
CA LEU A 86 -1.40 24.28 8.44
C LEU A 86 -2.77 24.16 9.11
N LYS A 87 -3.70 23.41 8.52
CA LYS A 87 -5.02 23.10 9.13
C LYS A 87 -5.27 21.60 9.06
N ASN A 88 -5.58 20.95 10.18
CA ASN A 88 -5.76 19.50 10.27
C ASN A 88 -4.59 18.72 9.63
N ASN A 89 -3.35 19.16 9.89
CA ASN A 89 -2.11 18.66 9.27
C ASN A 89 -2.00 18.81 7.75
N ARG A 90 -2.94 19.50 7.09
CA ARG A 90 -2.87 19.78 5.66
C ARG A 90 -2.33 21.18 5.43
N LEU A 91 -1.42 21.30 4.48
CA LEU A 91 -0.83 22.56 4.06
C LEU A 91 -1.75 23.29 3.09
N PHE A 92 -2.04 24.55 3.38
CA PHE A 92 -2.83 25.44 2.52
C PHE A 92 -2.04 26.71 2.21
N ARG A 93 -2.22 27.22 0.99
CA ARG A 93 -1.73 28.54 0.62
C ARG A 93 -2.80 29.58 0.94
N LYS A 94 -2.41 30.67 1.60
CA LYS A 94 -3.25 31.85 1.80
C LYS A 94 -3.33 32.59 0.47
N LEU A 95 -4.54 32.75 -0.05
CA LEU A 95 -4.78 33.62 -1.21
C LEU A 95 -5.07 35.02 -0.66
N LYS A 96 -4.39 36.05 -1.19
CA LYS A 96 -4.85 37.42 -1.03
C LYS A 96 -5.98 37.62 -2.04
N ASP A 97 -7.14 38.05 -1.56
CA ASP A 97 -8.20 38.48 -2.47
C ASP A 97 -7.64 39.58 -3.36
N ARG A 98 -7.77 39.40 -4.68
CA ARG A 98 -7.47 40.45 -5.64
C ARG A 98 -8.67 41.40 -5.60
N GLU A 99 -8.52 42.52 -4.90
CA GLU A 99 -9.38 43.69 -5.08
C GLU A 99 -9.21 44.28 -6.49
#